data_AF-A0A9D4CJS6-F1
#
_entry.id   AF-A0A9D4CJS6-F1
#
_cell.length_a   1.000
_cell.length_b   1.000
_cell.length_c   1.000
_cell.angle_alpha   90.00
_cell.angle_beta   90.00
_cell.angle_gamma   90.00
#
_symmetry.space_group_name_H-M   'P 1'
#
loop_
_entity.id
_entity.type
_entity.pdbx_description
1 polymer ?
#
loop_
_entity_poly.entity_id
_entity_poly.type
_entity_poly.pdbx_seq_one_letter_code
_entity_poly.pdbx_strand_id
1 'polypeptide(L)' 'MCKLDNLPVRVVREQKSFGIAEDEQVYCMCRGIDDKSFMIACDVCEEWFHEKCVGVTEKQGEKIDLYTYPSCRTG' A
#
# COMPACT_ATOMS: atom_id res chain seq x y z
N MET A 1 10.08 -40.23 14.62
CA MET A 1 9.37 -40.76 13.44
C MET A 1 7.88 -40.63 13.71
N CYS A 2 7.34 -39.42 13.61
CA CYS A 2 5.99 -39.15 14.09
C CYS A 2 5.04 -39.17 12.90
N LYS A 3 4.23 -40.23 12.81
CA LYS A 3 3.06 -40.28 11.94
C LYS A 3 2.07 -39.22 12.42
N LEU A 4 1.82 -38.20 11.60
CA LEU A 4 0.72 -37.26 11.78
C LEU A 4 -0.19 -37.41 10.55
N ASP A 5 -1.01 -38.45 10.61
CA ASP A 5 -2.19 -38.55 9.77
C ASP A 5 -3.39 -38.10 10.60
N ASN A 6 -4.08 -37.08 10.08
CA ASN A 6 -5.47 -36.72 10.32
C ASN A 6 -5.91 -36.14 11.68
N LEU A 7 -6.31 -34.87 11.56
CA LEU A 7 -7.07 -34.00 12.47
C LEU A 7 -8.37 -34.66 12.99
N PRO A 8 -8.86 -34.24 14.18
CA PRO A 8 -10.10 -33.48 14.13
C PRO A 8 -10.05 -32.20 14.96
N VAL A 9 -10.77 -31.23 14.42
CA VAL A 9 -10.86 -29.82 14.81
C VAL A 9 -11.34 -29.65 16.25
N ARG A 10 -10.75 -28.66 16.94
CA ARG A 10 -11.15 -27.97 18.18
C ARG A 10 -10.22 -28.19 19.38
N VAL A 11 -9.11 -27.45 19.40
CA VAL A 11 -8.50 -27.00 20.66
C VAL A 11 -8.30 -25.50 20.59
N VAL A 12 -9.11 -24.79 21.36
CA VAL A 12 -8.97 -23.38 21.68
C VAL A 12 -7.86 -23.28 22.73
N ARG A 13 -6.61 -23.04 22.30
CA ARG A 13 -5.53 -22.31 23.02
C ARG A 13 -4.22 -22.39 22.22
N GLU A 14 -3.80 -21.21 21.76
CA GLU A 14 -2.43 -20.83 21.35
C GLU A 14 -1.81 -21.43 20.07
N GLN A 15 -2.62 -21.67 19.03
CA GLN A 15 -2.11 -21.79 17.65
C GLN A 15 -3.04 -21.07 16.67
N LYS A 16 -2.95 -19.75 16.62
CA LYS A 16 -3.54 -18.95 15.54
C LYS A 16 -2.38 -18.36 14.73
N SER A 17 -2.03 -19.05 13.66
CA SER A 17 -1.32 -18.46 12.54
C SER A 17 -2.03 -17.16 12.11
N PHE A 18 -1.25 -16.27 11.51
CA PHE A 18 -1.70 -15.14 10.71
C PHE A 18 -1.91 -13.81 11.46
N GLY A 19 -0.79 -13.21 11.85
CA GLY A 19 -0.62 -11.77 11.84
C GLY A 19 0.57 -11.46 10.95
N ILE A 20 0.44 -11.68 9.64
CA ILE A 20 1.27 -10.89 8.72
C ILE A 20 0.70 -9.49 8.90
N ALA A 21 1.47 -8.59 9.54
CA ALA A 21 1.11 -7.18 9.58
C ALA A 21 0.77 -6.76 8.16
N GLU A 22 -0.48 -6.39 7.92
CA GLU A 22 -0.91 -5.98 6.60
C GLU A 22 -0.05 -4.78 6.18
N ASP A 23 0.84 -5.07 5.24
CA ASP A 23 1.22 -4.17 4.16
C ASP A 23 2.13 -2.99 4.56
N GLU A 24 3.42 -3.27 4.80
CA GLU A 24 4.50 -2.31 4.49
C GLU A 24 4.64 -2.17 2.96
N GLN A 25 3.55 -1.86 2.25
CA GLN A 25 3.64 -1.53 0.85
C GLN A 25 4.24 -0.13 0.72
N VAL A 26 5.38 -0.12 0.03
CA VAL A 26 6.21 1.04 -0.16
C VAL A 26 5.80 1.69 -1.47
N TYR A 27 5.32 2.92 -1.39
CA TYR A 27 4.88 3.70 -2.53
C TYR A 27 5.70 4.97 -2.65
N CYS A 28 5.31 5.81 -3.60
CA CYS A 28 5.87 7.11 -3.87
C CYS A 28 7.35 7.06 -4.32
N MET A 29 7.81 8.15 -4.91
CA MET A 29 9.23 8.33 -5.26
C MET A 29 10.15 8.30 -4.04
N CYS A 30 9.64 8.60 -2.85
CA CYS A 30 10.41 8.55 -1.61
C CYS A 30 10.59 7.13 -1.06
N ARG A 31 9.93 6.13 -1.68
CA ARG A 31 9.86 4.76 -1.16
C ARG A 31 9.46 4.76 0.32
N GLY A 32 8.39 5.49 0.62
CA GLY A 32 7.78 5.57 1.94
C GLY A 32 6.51 4.74 2.03
N ILE A 33 6.13 4.39 3.25
CA ILE A 33 4.82 3.77 3.55
C ILE A 33 3.71 4.82 3.51
N ASP A 34 2.45 4.37 3.40
CA ASP A 34 1.29 5.22 3.63
C ASP A 34 1.32 5.79 5.05
N ASP A 35 1.48 7.10 5.16
CA ASP A 35 1.44 7.84 6.43
C ASP A 35 0.03 8.32 6.79
N LYS A 36 -1.01 7.78 6.12
CA LYS A 36 -2.41 8.21 6.17
C LYS A 36 -2.62 9.66 5.72
N SER A 37 -1.64 10.24 5.02
CA SER A 37 -1.76 11.54 4.37
C SER A 37 -2.51 11.39 3.04
N PHE A 38 -2.93 12.50 2.43
CA PHE A 38 -3.54 12.44 1.11
C PHE A 38 -2.50 11.98 0.08
N MET A 39 -2.86 10.95 -0.68
CA MET A 39 -2.04 10.41 -1.76
C MET A 39 -2.79 10.56 -3.08
N ILE A 40 -2.02 10.84 -4.13
CA ILE A 40 -2.54 10.96 -5.50
C ILE A 40 -1.90 9.88 -6.38
N ALA A 41 -2.72 9.20 -7.17
CA ALA A 41 -2.27 8.18 -8.10
C ALA A 41 -1.91 8.79 -9.46
N CYS A 42 -0.83 8.32 -10.08
CA CYS A 42 -0.45 8.75 -11.43
C CYS A 42 -1.16 7.90 -12.49
N ASP A 43 -1.85 8.51 -13.45
CA ASP A 43 -2.55 7.80 -14.53
C ASP A 43 -1.62 7.09 -15.53
N VAL A 44 -0.31 7.37 -15.50
CA VAL A 44 0.65 6.79 -16.45
C VAL A 44 1.38 5.58 -15.88
N CYS A 45 1.84 5.66 -14.63
CA CYS A 45 2.57 4.56 -13.99
C CYS A 45 1.76 3.84 -12.91
N GLU A 46 0.55 4.31 -12.63
CA GLU A 46 -0.38 3.74 -11.64
C GLU A 46 0.22 3.66 -10.21
N GLU A 47 1.29 4.42 -9.93
CA GLU A 47 1.88 4.53 -8.60
C GLU A 47 1.23 5.64 -7.77
N TRP A 48 1.19 5.43 -6.45
CA TRP A 48 0.69 6.38 -5.46
C TRP A 48 1.79 7.29 -4.95
N PHE A 49 1.49 8.58 -4.81
CA PHE A 49 2.45 9.59 -4.36
C PHE A 49 1.89 10.42 -3.22
N HIS A 50 2.70 10.67 -2.20
CA HIS A 50 2.34 11.59 -1.12
C HIS A 50 2.21 13.02 -1.65
N GLU A 51 1.14 13.70 -1.23
CA GLU A 51 0.91 15.15 -1.39
C GLU A 51 2.19 15.99 -1.26
N LYS A 52 3.02 15.69 -0.24
CA LYS A 52 4.25 16.41 0.11
C LYS A 52 5.40 16.11 -0.85
N CYS A 53 5.45 14.89 -1.39
CA CYS A 53 6.50 14.48 -2.31
C CYS A 53 6.30 15.07 -3.71
N VAL A 54 5.04 15.24 -4.12
CA VAL A 54 4.70 15.81 -5.44
C VAL A 54 4.24 17.26 -5.40
N GLY A 55 4.10 17.86 -4.22
CA GLY A 55 3.66 19.24 -4.04
C GLY A 55 2.19 19.47 -4.42
N VAL A 56 1.36 18.43 -4.36
CA VAL A 56 -0.07 18.52 -4.64
C VAL A 56 -0.80 18.61 -3.31
N THR A 57 -1.53 19.70 -3.08
CA THR A 57 -2.37 19.82 -1.88
C THR A 57 -3.67 19.01 -2.04
N GLU A 58 -4.28 18.57 -0.95
CA GLU A 58 -5.58 17.87 -0.95
C GLU A 58 -6.63 18.62 -1.79
N LYS A 59 -6.74 19.95 -1.62
CA LYS A 59 -7.64 20.81 -2.40
C LYS A 59 -7.35 20.86 -3.91
N GLN A 60 -6.09 20.66 -4.30
CA GLN A 60 -5.74 20.51 -5.70
C GLN A 60 -6.08 19.11 -6.18
N GLY A 61 -5.78 18.08 -5.39
CA GLY A 61 -6.14 16.70 -5.67
C GLY A 61 -7.63 16.50 -5.95
N GLU A 62 -8.50 17.12 -5.15
CA GLU A 62 -9.96 17.12 -5.35
C GLU A 62 -10.40 17.69 -6.71
N LYS A 63 -9.57 18.52 -7.35
CA LYS A 63 -9.85 19.17 -8.64
C LYS A 63 -9.08 18.55 -9.80
N ILE A 64 -8.23 17.56 -9.53
CA ILE A 64 -7.42 16.90 -10.55
C ILE A 64 -8.16 15.64 -10.98
N ASP A 65 -8.74 15.66 -12.18
CA ASP A 65 -9.38 14.48 -12.76
C ASP A 65 -8.35 13.45 -13.24
N LEU A 66 -7.20 13.93 -13.74
CA LEU A 66 -6.09 13.11 -14.23
C LEU A 66 -4.76 13.70 -13.75
N TYR A 67 -4.01 12.92 -12.98
CA TYR A 67 -2.71 13.30 -12.46
C TYR A 67 -1.59 12.57 -13.18
N THR A 68 -0.62 13.32 -13.70
CA THR A 68 0.59 12.74 -14.29
C THR A 68 1.83 13.20 -13.52
N TYR A 69 2.54 12.24 -12.93
CA TYR A 69 3.82 12.48 -12.26
C TYR A 69 4.84 13.07 -13.25
N PRO A 70 5.63 14.12 -12.87
CA PRO A 70 6.53 14.80 -13.80
C PRO A 70 7.49 13.88 -14.56
N SER A 71 8.01 12.83 -13.91
CA SER A 71 8.91 11.89 -14.58
C SER A 71 8.21 11.06 -15.65
N CYS A 72 6.90 10.85 -15.56
CA CYS A 72 6.10 10.17 -16.57
C CYS A 72 5.78 11.07 -17.78
N ARG A 73 5.84 12.40 -17.62
CA ARG A 73 5.60 13.36 -18.73
C ARG A 73 6.80 13.56 -19.64
N THR A 74 8.00 13.20 -19.19
CA THR A 74 9.26 13.48 -19.90
C THR A 74 9.83 12.21 -20.57
N GLY A 75 8.96 11.23 -20.85
CA GLY A 75 9.29 10.00 -21.58
C GLY A 75 9.29 10.19 -23.08
#